data_AF-A0A336MW84-F1
#
_entry.id   AF-A0A336MW84-F1
#
_cell.length_a   1.000
_cell.length_b   1.000
_cell.length_c   1.000
_cell.angle_alpha   90.00
_cell.angle_beta   90.00
_cell.angle_gamma   90.00
#
_symmetry.space_group_name_H-M   'P 1'
#
loop_
_entity.id
_entity.type
_entity.pdbx_description
1 polymer ?
#
loop_
_entity_poly.entity_id
_entity_poly.type
_entity_poly.pdbx_seq_one_letter_code
_entity_poly.pdbx_strand_id
1 'polypeptide(L)'
;MTHPLMYIVPIVVGVGAFIFFTITNQRERQNLYEATSNRRKRYVPNLDSEYDAPSNGTCTICLEQYDEAINCQKVRCGHIFHHECYLRLLENSGIAPLCPNCKRPVF
;
A
#
# COMPACT_ATOMS: atom_id res chain seq x y z
N MET A 1 -16.19 18.01 -65.69
CA MET A 1 -16.08 18.99 -64.59
C MET A 1 -16.65 18.37 -63.32
N THR A 2 -15.82 17.69 -62.53
CA THR A 2 -16.25 17.04 -61.29
C THR A 2 -16.45 18.10 -60.21
N HIS A 3 -17.71 18.41 -59.88
CA HIS A 3 -18.05 19.42 -58.88
C HIS A 3 -17.49 19.01 -57.50
N PRO A 4 -16.77 19.91 -56.80
CA PRO A 4 -16.11 19.62 -55.52
C PRO A 4 -17.08 19.16 -54.41
N LEU A 5 -18.38 19.39 -54.59
CA LEU A 5 -19.45 18.99 -53.68
C LEU A 5 -19.61 17.46 -53.56
N MET A 6 -19.24 16.68 -54.58
CA MET A 6 -19.41 15.21 -54.57
C MET A 6 -18.50 14.50 -53.55
N TYR A 7 -17.36 15.10 -53.21
CA TYR A 7 -16.43 14.56 -52.21
C TYR A 7 -16.65 15.14 -50.81
N ILE A 8 -17.19 16.36 -50.72
CA ILE A 8 -17.43 17.03 -49.43
C ILE A 8 -18.59 16.35 -48.67
N VAL A 9 -19.68 15.98 -49.37
CA VAL A 9 -20.85 15.34 -48.76
C VAL A 9 -20.52 14.00 -48.07
N PRO A 10 -19.83 13.02 -48.70
CA PRO A 10 -19.51 11.76 -48.04
C PRO A 10 -18.49 11.92 -46.91
N ILE A 11 -17.62 12.93 -46.97
CA ILE A 11 -16.68 13.23 -45.87
C ILE A 11 -17.44 13.79 -44.67
N VAL A 12 -18.37 14.74 -44.88
CA VAL A 12 -19.17 15.31 -43.79
C VAL A 12 -20.10 14.26 -43.16
N VAL A 13 -20.73 13.42 -43.97
CA VAL A 13 -21.57 12.31 -43.48
C VAL A 13 -20.72 11.23 -42.79
N GLY A 14 -19.56 10.88 -43.34
CA GLY A 14 -18.65 9.89 -42.77
C GLY A 14 -18.03 10.35 -41.45
N VAL A 15 -17.57 11.60 -41.38
CA VAL A 15 -17.04 12.21 -40.14
C VAL A 15 -18.16 12.37 -39.12
N GLY A 16 -19.35 12.81 -39.52
CA GLY A 16 -20.52 12.90 -38.65
C GLY A 16 -20.93 11.54 -38.07
N ALA A 17 -20.96 10.50 -38.90
CA ALA A 17 -21.26 9.13 -38.46
C ALA A 17 -20.15 8.54 -37.57
N PHE A 18 -18.88 8.83 -37.85
CA PHE A 18 -17.76 8.41 -37.02
C PHE A 18 -17.75 9.10 -35.66
N ILE A 19 -18.00 10.41 -35.62
CA ILE A 19 -18.15 11.17 -34.37
C ILE A 19 -19.38 10.66 -33.60
N PHE A 20 -20.51 10.45 -34.26
CA PHE A 20 -21.70 9.89 -33.61
C PHE A 20 -21.45 8.49 -33.05
N PHE A 21 -20.83 7.60 -33.85
CA PHE A 21 -20.49 6.24 -33.44
C PHE A 21 -19.49 6.21 -32.29
N THR A 22 -18.47 7.06 -32.31
CA THR A 22 -17.53 7.18 -31.19
C THR A 22 -18.19 7.74 -29.94
N ILE A 23 -19.11 8.71 -30.06
CA ILE A 23 -19.89 9.24 -28.93
C ILE A 23 -20.84 8.19 -28.36
N THR A 24 -21.57 7.44 -29.20
CA THR A 24 -22.49 6.39 -28.74
C THR A 24 -21.74 5.21 -28.12
N ASN A 25 -20.65 4.76 -28.75
CA ASN A 25 -19.77 3.70 -28.24
C ASN A 25 -19.05 4.10 -26.95
N GLN A 26 -18.70 5.38 -26.76
CA GLN A 26 -18.06 5.84 -25.53
C GLN A 26 -18.97 5.80 -24.29
N ARG A 27 -20.30 5.84 -24.45
CA ARG A 27 -21.23 5.73 -23.30
C ARG A 27 -21.10 4.38 -22.59
N GLU A 28 -20.87 3.29 -23.31
CA GLU A 28 -20.68 1.97 -22.71
C GLU A 28 -19.33 1.88 -21.97
N ARG A 29 -18.27 2.49 -22.52
CA ARG A 29 -16.94 2.52 -21.89
C ARG A 29 -16.89 3.41 -20.64
N GLN A 30 -17.63 4.52 -20.62
CA GLN A 30 -17.75 5.39 -19.44
C GLN A 30 -18.42 4.66 -18.28
N ASN A 31 -19.51 3.92 -18.53
CA ASN A 31 -20.19 3.15 -17.48
C ASN A 31 -19.32 2.01 -16.92
N LEU A 32 -18.53 1.33 -17.77
CA LEU A 32 -17.55 0.33 -17.31
C LEU A 32 -16.40 0.98 -16.52
N TYR A 33 -15.98 2.18 -16.91
CA TYR A 33 -14.97 2.94 -16.19
C TYR A 33 -15.48 3.43 -14.82
N GLU A 34 -16.73 3.87 -14.72
CA GLU A 34 -17.36 4.26 -13.44
C GLU A 34 -17.67 3.05 -12.54
N ALA A 35 -18.12 1.92 -13.11
CA ALA A 35 -18.36 0.69 -12.36
C ALA A 35 -17.07 0.09 -11.77
N THR A 36 -15.94 0.24 -12.45
CA THR A 36 -14.62 -0.17 -11.94
C THR A 36 -14.02 0.86 -10.99
N SER A 37 -14.23 2.15 -11.23
CA SER A 37 -13.81 3.26 -10.36
C SER A 37 -14.50 3.23 -8.98
N ASN A 38 -15.81 2.96 -8.93
CA ASN A 38 -16.56 2.95 -7.68
C ASN A 38 -16.32 1.69 -6.82
N ARG A 39 -15.77 0.60 -7.40
CA ARG A 39 -15.25 -0.54 -6.61
C ARG A 39 -13.91 -0.22 -5.93
N ARG A 40 -13.07 0.64 -6.54
CA ARG A 40 -11.79 1.06 -5.95
C ARG A 40 -11.93 2.04 -4.79
N LYS A 41 -13.08 2.71 -4.65
CA LYS A 41 -13.34 3.67 -3.55
C LYS A 41 -13.86 3.05 -2.26
N ARG A 42 -14.03 1.72 -2.16
CA ARG A 42 -14.65 1.06 -0.98
C ARG A 42 -13.71 0.28 -0.06
N TYR A 43 -12.40 0.27 -0.28
CA TYR A 43 -11.49 -0.32 0.71
C TYR A 43 -10.10 0.30 0.62
N VAL A 44 -9.96 1.48 1.24
CA VAL A 44 -8.69 1.88 1.85
C VAL A 44 -8.84 1.48 3.31
N PRO A 45 -8.30 0.33 3.76
CA PRO A 45 -8.11 0.15 5.17
C PRO A 45 -7.17 1.27 5.59
N ASN A 46 -7.69 2.13 6.45
CA ASN A 46 -6.97 3.06 7.28
C ASN A 46 -5.61 2.44 7.68
N LEU A 47 -4.55 2.88 6.98
CA LEU A 47 -3.16 2.49 7.21
C LEU A 47 -2.53 3.44 8.24
N ASP A 48 -3.31 3.76 9.26
CA ASP A 48 -2.92 4.28 10.56
C ASP A 48 -2.97 3.18 11.64
N SER A 49 -3.27 1.92 11.27
CA SER A 49 -2.88 0.79 12.12
C SER A 49 -1.40 0.51 11.91
N GLU A 50 -0.58 1.00 12.84
CA GLU A 50 0.44 0.20 13.52
C GLU A 50 0.78 -1.08 12.76
N TYR A 51 1.67 -0.96 11.76
CA TYR A 51 2.42 -2.11 11.32
C TYR A 51 3.38 -2.44 12.46
N ASP A 52 2.85 -3.09 13.51
CA ASP A 52 3.56 -4.10 14.26
C ASP A 52 3.90 -5.17 13.23
N ALA A 53 4.93 -4.88 12.41
CA ALA A 53 5.65 -5.92 11.72
C ALA A 53 5.93 -6.96 12.81
N PRO A 54 5.55 -8.23 12.64
CA PRO A 54 6.15 -9.26 13.46
C PRO A 54 7.64 -9.10 13.21
N SER A 55 8.38 -8.56 14.18
CA SER A 55 9.82 -8.28 14.11
C SER A 55 10.47 -9.36 13.25
N ASN A 56 10.82 -9.01 12.01
CA ASN A 56 10.96 -9.91 10.84
C ASN A 56 12.16 -10.86 10.99
N GLY A 57 12.13 -11.71 12.03
CA GLY A 57 13.32 -12.44 12.44
C GLY A 57 14.50 -11.54 12.80
N THR A 58 14.31 -10.24 13.07
CA THR A 58 15.39 -9.28 13.32
C THR A 58 15.20 -8.53 14.63
N CYS A 59 16.31 -8.32 15.35
CA CYS A 59 16.35 -7.54 16.57
C CYS A 59 16.32 -6.05 16.26
N THR A 60 15.33 -5.30 16.75
CA THR A 60 15.23 -3.85 16.50
C THR A 60 16.27 -3.00 17.25
N ILE A 61 17.08 -3.61 18.11
CA ILE A 61 18.15 -2.92 18.88
C ILE A 61 19.47 -2.91 18.11
N CYS A 62 19.88 -4.06 17.56
CA CYS A 62 21.11 -4.17 16.74
C CYS A 62 20.86 -4.26 15.23
N LEU A 63 19.60 -4.42 14.81
CA LEU A 63 19.15 -4.60 13.42
C LEU A 63 19.67 -5.89 12.75
N GLU A 64 20.15 -6.86 13.54
CA GLU A 64 20.62 -8.16 13.06
C GLU A 64 19.54 -9.24 13.13
N GLN A 65 19.70 -10.31 12.35
CA GLN A 65 18.81 -11.47 12.36
C GLN A 65 19.00 -12.30 13.62
N TYR A 66 17.91 -12.88 14.13
CA TYR A 66 17.97 -13.91 15.15
C TYR A 66 18.61 -15.15 14.55
N ASP A 67 19.75 -15.55 15.10
CA ASP A 67 20.40 -16.82 14.77
C ASP A 67 20.02 -17.87 15.83
N GLU A 68 19.93 -19.13 15.43
CA GLU A 68 19.61 -20.24 16.34
C GLU A 68 20.67 -20.39 17.45
N ALA A 69 21.89 -19.91 17.18
CA ALA A 69 23.00 -19.89 18.13
C ALA A 69 22.89 -18.76 19.18
N ILE A 70 22.08 -17.72 18.93
CA ILE A 70 22.01 -16.53 19.78
C ILE A 70 20.79 -16.62 20.70
N ASN A 71 21.03 -16.57 22.00
CA ASN A 71 19.96 -16.64 22.99
C ASN A 71 19.01 -15.44 22.82
N CYS A 72 17.71 -15.70 22.64
CA CYS A 72 16.69 -14.69 22.41
C CYS A 72 15.75 -14.60 23.62
N GLN A 73 15.50 -13.38 24.09
CA GLN A 73 14.61 -13.10 25.22
C GLN A 73 13.30 -12.48 24.72
N LYS A 74 12.18 -13.09 25.11
CA LYS A 74 10.83 -12.53 24.90
C LYS A 74 10.42 -11.66 26.10
N VAL A 75 9.97 -10.44 25.84
CA VAL A 75 9.49 -9.49 26.86
C VAL A 75 7.97 -9.56 27.03
N ARG A 76 7.43 -8.99 28.11
CA ARG A 76 6.00 -9.03 28.46
C ARG A 76 5.08 -8.47 27.37
N CYS A 77 5.53 -7.46 26.65
CA CYS A 77 4.77 -6.87 25.54
C CYS A 77 4.70 -7.77 24.28
N GLY A 78 5.38 -8.92 24.27
CA GLY A 78 5.34 -9.91 23.18
C GLY A 78 6.50 -9.83 22.20
N HIS A 79 7.30 -8.77 22.24
CA HIS A 79 8.48 -8.59 21.39
C HIS A 79 9.66 -9.47 21.81
N ILE A 80 10.50 -9.81 20.84
CA ILE A 80 11.69 -10.65 21.01
C ILE A 80 12.92 -9.76 20.79
N PHE A 81 13.98 -9.99 21.55
CA PHE A 81 15.27 -9.32 21.40
C PHE A 81 16.41 -10.32 21.66
N HIS A 82 17.62 -10.06 21.15
CA HIS A 82 18.79 -10.81 21.60
C HIS A 82 18.99 -10.61 23.11
N HIS A 83 19.46 -11.63 23.82
CA HIS A 83 19.69 -11.55 25.26
C HIS A 83 20.65 -10.41 25.62
N GLU A 84 21.72 -10.23 24.85
CA GLU A 84 22.64 -9.11 25.03
C GLU A 84 21.99 -7.74 24.75
N CYS A 85 21.16 -7.66 23.71
CA CYS A 85 20.43 -6.45 23.38
C CYS A 85 19.40 -6.11 24.46
N TYR A 86 18.75 -7.11 25.04
CA TYR A 86 17.83 -6.95 26.16
C TYR A 86 18.57 -6.43 27.40
N LEU A 87 19.74 -6.98 27.75
CA LEU A 87 20.56 -6.48 28.86
C LEU A 87 21.01 -5.03 28.63
N ARG A 88 21.47 -4.71 27.41
CA ARG A 88 21.84 -3.34 27.03
C ARG A 88 20.66 -2.38 27.10
N LEU A 89 19.47 -2.84 26.71
CA LEU A 89 18.24 -2.06 26.86
C LEU A 89 17.99 -1.75 28.34
N LEU A 90 18.10 -2.74 29.23
CA LEU A 90 17.94 -2.54 30.68
C LEU A 90 18.95 -1.53 31.22
N GLU A 91 20.22 -1.64 30.83
CA GLU A 91 21.29 -0.75 31.27
C GLU A 91 21.09 0.70 30.80
N ASN A 92 20.66 0.89 29.54
CA ASN A 92 20.49 2.22 28.96
C ASN A 92 19.17 2.92 29.35
N SER A 93 18.14 2.17 29.76
CA SER A 93 16.81 2.72 30.01
C SER A 93 16.57 3.24 31.43
N GLY A 94 17.53 3.06 32.34
CA GLY A 94 17.41 3.51 33.72
C GLY A 94 16.28 2.82 34.50
N ILE A 95 15.45 3.60 35.20
CA ILE A 95 14.50 3.12 36.21
C ILE A 95 13.36 2.27 35.61
N ALA A 96 12.99 2.47 34.33
CA ALA A 96 11.91 1.75 33.68
C ALA A 96 12.21 1.50 32.19
N PRO A 97 12.69 0.30 31.82
CA PRO A 97 12.90 -0.06 30.42
C PRO A 97 11.59 -0.17 29.66
N LEU A 98 11.52 0.59 28.58
CA LEU A 98 10.40 0.60 27.65
C LEU A 98 10.81 -0.14 26.39
N CYS A 99 9.89 -0.92 25.85
CA CYS A 99 10.11 -1.63 24.60
C CYS A 99 10.22 -0.61 23.44
N PRO A 100 11.27 -0.65 22.60
CA PRO A 100 11.43 0.29 21.49
C PRO A 100 10.32 0.18 20.43
N ASN A 101 9.72 -1.01 20.27
CA ASN A 101 8.68 -1.22 19.26
C ASN A 101 7.31 -0.64 19.66
N CYS A 102 6.90 -0.82 20.93
CA CYS A 102 5.54 -0.47 21.38
C CYS A 102 5.50 0.51 22.57
N LYS A 103 6.65 0.98 23.06
CA LYS A 103 6.81 1.89 24.21
C LYS A 103 6.08 1.44 25.49
N ARG A 104 5.83 0.13 25.63
CA ARG A 104 5.26 -0.48 26.84
C ARG A 104 6.39 -0.92 27.79
N PRO A 105 6.16 -0.96 29.11
CA PRO A 105 7.15 -1.48 30.05
C PRO A 105 7.50 -2.93 29.71
N VAL A 106 8.78 -3.27 29.82
CA VAL A 106 9.25 -4.65 29.58
C VAL A 106 8.98 -5.58 30.77
N PHE A 107 8.69 -5.02 31.95
CA PHE A 107 8.37 -5.70 33.22
C PHE A 107 6.87 -5.76 33.48
#